data_AF-A0A2P6S9R0-F1
#
_entry.id   AF-A0A2P6S9R0-F1
#
_cell.length_a   1.000
_cell.length_b   1.000
_cell.length_c   1.000
_cell.angle_alpha   90.00
_cell.angle_beta   90.00
_cell.angle_gamma   90.00
#
_symmetry.space_group_name_H-M   'P 1'
#
loop_
_entity.id
_entity.type
_entity.pdbx_description
1 polymer ?
#
loop_
_entity_poly.entity_id
_entity_poly.type
_entity_poly.pdbx_seq_one_letter_code
_entity_poly.pdbx_strand_id
1 'polypeptide(L)' 'MSKRKLNRLLTENWVDGWDDPHLMTLAGLRRRGVTSTAINTFVRGIGITRSDCGMIHLSCL' A
#
# COMPACT_ATOMS: atom_id res chain seq x y z
N MET A 1 -0.53 -7.69 4.23
CA MET A 1 0.82 -7.14 4.49
C MET A 1 1.19 -7.33 5.95
N SER A 2 2.38 -7.87 6.27
CA SER A 2 2.81 -8.11 7.66
C SER A 2 3.79 -7.05 8.16
N LYS A 3 3.48 -6.42 9.30
CA LYS A 3 4.34 -5.40 9.95
C LYS A 3 5.76 -5.91 10.23
N ARG A 4 5.91 -7.19 10.57
CA ARG A 4 7.24 -7.80 10.83
C ARG A 4 8.13 -7.83 9.58
N LYS A 5 7.54 -8.03 8.40
CA LYS A 5 8.28 -8.04 7.13
C LYS A 5 8.75 -6.62 6.76
N LEU A 6 7.92 -5.60 6.99
CA LEU A 6 8.32 -4.20 6.78
C LEU A 6 9.47 -3.80 7.70
N ASN A 7 9.41 -4.15 8.99
CA ASN A 7 10.50 -3.87 9.92
C ASN A 7 11.82 -4.49 9.45
N ARG A 8 11.77 -5.71 8.92
CA ARG A 8 12.97 -6.37 8.39
C ARG A 8 13.57 -5.59 7.21
N LEU A 9 12.75 -5.11 6.27
CA LEU A 9 13.20 -4.30 5.13
C LEU A 9 13.87 -3.00 5.58
N LEU A 10 13.34 -2.37 6.64
CA LEU A 10 13.92 -1.17 7.24
C LEU A 10 15.25 -1.49 7.94
N THR A 11 15.31 -2.57 8.73
CA THR A 11 16.54 -3.00 9.42
C THR A 11 17.64 -3.38 8.43
N GLU A 12 17.29 -3.99 7.30
CA GLU A 12 18.22 -4.36 6.24
C GLU A 12 18.55 -3.18 5.28
N ASN A 13 18.08 -1.95 5.56
CA ASN A 13 18.31 -0.73 4.78
C ASN A 13 17.92 -0.85 3.29
N TRP A 14 16.88 -1.61 2.96
CA TRP A 14 16.33 -1.67 1.59
C TRP A 14 15.42 -0.48 1.26
N VAL A 15 14.97 0.24 2.30
CA VAL A 15 14.08 1.39 2.24
C VAL A 15 14.56 2.41 3.26
N ASP A 16 14.60 3.67 2.86
CA ASP A 16 15.01 4.84 3.63
C ASP A 16 14.08 5.12 4.84
N GLY A 17 12.81 4.69 4.78
CA GLY A 17 11.87 4.87 5.89
C GLY A 17 10.46 4.35 5.63
N TRP A 18 9.57 4.54 6.61
CA TRP A 18 8.16 4.13 6.51
C TRP A 18 7.36 4.88 5.44
N ASP A 19 7.86 6.04 5.05
CA ASP A 19 7.26 6.93 4.07
C ASP A 19 7.80 6.69 2.67
N ASP A 20 8.55 5.62 2.44
CA ASP A 20 9.11 5.33 1.12
C ASP A 20 8.06 5.08 0.05
N PRO A 21 8.20 5.64 -1.16
CA PRO A 21 7.28 5.38 -2.28
C PRO A 21 7.23 3.90 -2.70
N HIS A 22 8.28 3.14 -2.38
CA HIS A 22 8.37 1.70 -2.63
C HIS A 22 7.51 0.86 -1.68
N LEU A 23 7.16 1.41 -0.51
CA LEU A 23 6.29 0.75 0.45
C LEU A 23 4.83 1.04 0.11
N MET A 24 4.00 -0.01 0.10
CA MET A 24 2.54 0.13 0.05
C MET A 24 1.95 0.53 1.41
N THR A 25 2.59 1.47 2.11
CA THR A 25 2.03 2.15 3.29
C THR A 25 1.20 3.35 2.83
N LEU A 26 0.27 3.82 3.65
CA LEU A 26 -0.48 5.04 3.34
C LEU A 26 0.45 6.25 3.16
N ALA A 27 1.52 6.32 3.95
CA ALA A 27 2.50 7.41 3.85
C ALA A 27 3.39 7.27 2.60
N GLY A 28 3.81 6.05 2.26
CA GLY A 28 4.53 5.76 1.01
C GLY A 28 3.70 6.08 -0.23
N LEU A 29 2.43 5.67 -0.27
CA LEU A 29 1.50 6.02 -1.33
C LEU A 29 1.29 7.54 -1.44
N ARG A 30 1.17 8.22 -0.30
CA ARG A 30 1.09 9.70 -0.27
C ARG A 30 2.35 10.35 -0.83
N ARG A 31 3.55 9.86 -0.47
CA ARG A 31 4.83 10.36 -1.00
C ARG A 31 5.02 10.02 -2.47
N ARG A 32 4.45 8.90 -2.95
CA ARG A 32 4.37 8.53 -4.37
C ARG A 32 3.46 9.46 -5.19
N GLY A 33 2.68 10.32 -4.55
CA GLY A 33 1.76 11.25 -5.22
C GLY A 33 0.35 10.69 -5.40
N VAL A 34 0.02 9.57 -4.76
CA VAL A 34 -1.33 9.02 -4.78
C VAL A 34 -2.24 9.94 -3.97
N THR A 35 -3.27 10.46 -4.62
CA THR A 35 -4.27 11.30 -3.99
C THR A 35 -5.20 10.48 -3.11
N SER A 36 -5.69 11.09 -2.02
CA SER A 36 -6.68 10.45 -1.14
C SER A 36 -7.95 10.06 -1.89
N THR A 37 -8.33 10.83 -2.92
CA THR A 37 -9.46 10.54 -3.79
C THR A 37 -9.24 9.26 -4.59
N ALA A 38 -8.05 9.05 -5.18
CA ALA A 38 -7.72 7.84 -5.93
C ALA A 38 -7.81 6.56 -5.07
N ILE A 39 -7.31 6.63 -3.83
CA ILE A 39 -7.42 5.52 -2.86
C ILE A 39 -8.88 5.22 -2.56
N ASN A 40 -9.69 6.25 -2.29
CA ASN A 40 -11.11 6.07 -1.99
C ASN A 40 -11.90 5.51 -3.17
N THR A 41 -11.62 5.96 -4.40
CA THR A 41 -12.25 5.41 -5.60
C THR A 41 -11.84 3.95 -5.84
N PHE A 42 -10.58 3.60 -5.59
CA PHE A 42 -10.09 2.23 -5.70
C PHE A 42 -10.78 1.29 -4.72
N VAL A 43 -10.85 1.68 -3.44
CA VAL A 43 -11.55 0.90 -2.40
C VAL A 43 -13.03 0.73 -2.73
N ARG A 44 -13.69 1.77 -3.24
CA ARG A 44 -15.09 1.68 -3.70
C ARG A 44 -15.25 0.75 -4.90
N GLY A 45 -14.29 0.75 -5.83
CA GLY A 45 -14.32 -0.09 -7.04
C GLY A 45 -14.08 -1.58 -6.78
N ILE A 46 -13.28 -1.93 -5.76
CA ILE A 46 -13.07 -3.34 -5.36
C ILE A 46 -14.38 -3.98 -4.87
N GLY A 47 -15.22 -3.20 -4.18
CA GLY A 47 -16.43 -3.69 -3.54
C GLY A 47 -16.14 -4.53 -2.30
N ILE A 48 -16.97 -4.38 -1.26
CA ILE A 48 -16.84 -5.17 -0.03
C ILE A 48 -17.64 -6.45 -0.23
N THR A 49 -16.96 -7.57 -0.43
CA THR A 49 -17.60 -8.90 -0.48
C THR A 49 -17.16 -9.72 0.72
N ARG A 50 -17.97 -10.72 1.10
CA ARG A 50 -17.67 -11.63 2.21
C ARG A 50 -16.51 -12.60 1.88
N SER A 51 -16.15 -12.72 0.61
CA SER A 51 -15.03 -13.52 0.15
C SER A 51 -13.74 -12.72 0.25
N ASP A 52 -12.72 -13.33 0.84
CA ASP A 52 -11.37 -12.76 0.81
C ASP A 52 -10.89 -12.69 -0.65
N CYS A 53 -10.84 -11.49 -1.21
CA CYS A 53 -10.14 -11.25 -2.47
C CYS A 53 -8.63 -11.46 -2.22
N GLY A 54 -8.15 -12.67 -2.49
CA GLY A 54 -6.78 -13.08 -2.13
C GLY A 54 -5.67 -12.27 -2.81
N MET A 55 -5.92 -11.73 -4.00
CA MET A 55 -4.96 -10.94 -4.77
C MET A 55 -5.70 -9.79 -5.48
N ILE A 56 -5.30 -8.55 -5.20
CA ILE A 56 -5.85 -7.35 -5.84
C ILE A 56 -4.71 -6.66 -6.59
N HIS A 57 -4.91 -6.41 -7.89
CA HIS A 57 -3.93 -5.71 -8.71
C HIS A 57 -3.95 -4.20 -8.41
N LEU A 58 -2.78 -3.65 -8.07
CA LEU A 58 -2.58 -2.22 -7.82
C LEU A 58 -2.34 -1.41 -9.10
N SER A 59 -2.50 -1.97 -10.30
CA SER A 59 -2.25 -1.28 -11.57
C SER A 59 -3.10 -0.03 -11.79
N CYS A 60 -4.20 0.13 -11.05
CA CYS A 60 -5.06 1.31 -11.08
C CYS A 60 -4.69 2.39 -10.04
N LEU A 61 -3.57 2.23 -9.31
CA LEU A 61 -3.04 3.16 -8.29
C LEU A 61 -1.62 3.65 -8.68
#